data_AF-A0A7C1C8C1-F1
#
_entry.id   AF-A0A7C1C8C1-F1
#
_cell.length_a   1.000
_cell.length_b   1.000
_cell.length_c   1.000
_cell.angle_alpha   90.00
_cell.angle_beta   90.00
_cell.angle_gamma   90.00
#
_symmetry.space_group_name_H-M   'P 1'
#
loop_
_entity.id
_entity.type
_entity.pdbx_description
1 polymer ?
#
loop_
_entity_poly.entity_id
_entity_poly.type
_entity_poly.pdbx_seq_one_letter_code
_entity_poly.pdbx_strand_id
1 'polypeptide(L)'
;MKVLIVSSEAVPYCKTGGLADVVGTLLRELNAAGIDAWLFLPFYSKVINKTGIEDTGLRYAETIKGKVFEGALLRHRKTYFVDAGYLFDRDGIYGDDSGDYHDNHLRYSFFCRAVIYFLKALNFRPDLIHLNDWQTALIPLYLRDRGLDDAFYRGIATVLTIHNLGYQGVFPAETIITLGIDKSLFNPEGIEYYGNVNFLKAGILFADFITTVSRKYADEITTAEYGFGLDGVLKKRKGAVFGILNGIDSSTWSPEHDRFILRNYSV
;
A
#
# COMPACT_ATOMS: atom_id res chain seq x y z
N MET A 1 -1.66 -11.01 -18.12
CA MET A 1 -2.19 -10.41 -16.88
C MET A 1 -1.34 -9.20 -16.53
N LYS A 2 -1.97 -8.10 -16.15
CA LYS A 2 -1.35 -6.87 -15.66
C LYS A 2 -1.60 -6.72 -14.16
N VAL A 3 -0.55 -6.47 -13.40
CA VAL A 3 -0.64 -6.31 -11.94
C VAL A 3 -0.04 -4.97 -11.57
N LEU A 4 -0.75 -4.21 -10.74
CA LEU A 4 -0.18 -3.06 -10.06
C LEU A 4 0.10 -3.44 -8.61
N ILE A 5 1.35 -3.39 -8.19
CA ILE A 5 1.70 -3.43 -6.78
C ILE A 5 1.75 -1.99 -6.27
N VAL A 6 1.14 -1.72 -5.12
CA VAL A 6 1.24 -0.44 -4.42
C VAL A 6 1.76 -0.70 -3.02
N SER A 7 2.79 0.04 -2.63
CA SER A 7 3.42 -0.10 -1.30
C SER A 7 3.93 1.25 -0.82
N SER A 8 4.16 1.38 0.48
CA SER A 8 4.96 2.49 1.05
C SER A 8 6.45 2.27 0.90
N GLU A 9 6.94 1.04 0.78
CA GLU A 9 8.37 0.76 0.71
C GLU A 9 8.69 -0.44 -0.17
N ALA A 10 9.86 -0.41 -0.81
CA ALA A 10 10.39 -1.52 -1.60
C ALA A 10 11.89 -1.37 -1.83
N VAL A 11 12.62 -2.48 -1.76
CA VAL A 11 14.01 -2.52 -2.23
C VAL A 11 14.06 -2.45 -3.76
N PRO A 12 15.08 -1.78 -4.35
CA PRO A 12 16.23 -1.16 -3.71
C PRO A 12 16.04 0.33 -3.35
N TYR A 13 14.80 0.84 -3.36
CA TYR A 13 14.55 2.28 -3.29
C TYR A 13 14.54 2.81 -1.86
N CYS A 14 13.74 2.21 -0.99
CA CYS A 14 13.60 2.63 0.40
C CYS A 14 13.17 1.45 1.27
N LYS A 15 13.60 1.46 2.53
CA LYS A 15 13.38 0.34 3.47
C LYS A 15 13.37 0.82 4.91
N THR A 16 12.32 0.45 5.63
CA THR A 16 12.20 0.47 7.09
C THR A 16 12.13 -0.95 7.67
N GLY A 17 11.55 -1.90 6.93
CA GLY A 17 11.35 -3.26 7.43
C GLY A 17 11.22 -4.32 6.35
N GLY A 18 10.71 -5.51 6.73
CA GLY A 18 10.62 -6.68 5.84
C GLY A 18 9.62 -6.54 4.68
N LEU A 19 8.64 -5.62 4.78
CA LEU A 19 7.72 -5.30 3.69
C LEU A 19 8.49 -4.91 2.42
N ALA A 20 9.55 -4.11 2.57
CA ALA A 20 10.33 -3.62 1.44
C ALA A 20 11.00 -4.78 0.65
N ASP A 21 11.49 -5.79 1.37
CA ASP A 21 12.12 -6.97 0.77
C ASP A 21 11.10 -7.83 0.02
N VAL A 22 9.93 -8.03 0.62
CA VAL A 22 8.83 -8.79 0.02
C VAL A 22 8.36 -8.12 -1.27
N VAL A 23 8.09 -6.81 -1.25
CA VAL A 23 7.57 -6.08 -2.41
C VAL A 23 8.59 -6.01 -3.54
N GLY A 24 9.86 -5.73 -3.23
CA GLY A 24 10.92 -5.68 -4.24
C GLY A 24 11.14 -7.04 -4.91
N THR A 25 11.12 -8.11 -4.12
CA THR A 25 11.21 -9.50 -4.63
C THR A 25 9.98 -9.86 -5.45
N LEU A 26 8.77 -9.59 -4.93
CA LEU A 26 7.51 -9.91 -5.61
C LEU A 26 7.43 -9.26 -7.00
N LEU A 27 7.79 -7.98 -7.12
CA LEU A 27 7.81 -7.29 -8.41
C LEU A 27 8.71 -8.01 -9.41
N ARG A 28 9.91 -8.41 -8.98
CA ARG A 28 10.88 -9.12 -9.82
C ARG A 28 10.36 -10.49 -10.24
N GLU A 29 9.88 -11.29 -9.29
CA GLU A 29 9.41 -12.65 -9.54
C GLU A 29 8.17 -12.68 -10.44
N LEU A 30 7.21 -11.75 -10.26
CA LEU A 30 6.06 -11.63 -11.16
C LEU A 30 6.50 -11.30 -12.59
N ASN A 31 7.43 -10.35 -12.76
CA ASN A 31 7.94 -10.01 -14.09
C ASN A 31 8.75 -11.17 -14.71
N ALA A 32 9.53 -11.91 -13.92
CA ALA A 32 10.26 -13.10 -14.36
C ALA A 32 9.30 -14.23 -14.81
N ALA A 33 8.14 -14.34 -14.16
CA ALA A 33 7.06 -15.25 -14.55
C ALA A 33 6.24 -14.76 -15.78
N GLY A 34 6.63 -13.65 -16.42
CA GLY A 34 5.95 -13.11 -17.61
C GLY A 34 4.69 -12.28 -17.32
N ILE A 35 4.44 -11.93 -16.06
CA ILE A 35 3.34 -11.03 -15.66
C ILE A 35 3.80 -9.59 -15.84
N ASP A 36 2.97 -8.74 -16.46
CA ASP A 36 3.28 -7.31 -16.59
C ASP A 36 2.98 -6.59 -15.28
N ALA A 37 3.92 -6.67 -14.34
CA ALA A 37 3.80 -6.11 -13.01
C ALA A 37 4.50 -4.75 -12.90
N TRP A 38 3.76 -3.74 -12.45
CA TRP A 38 4.26 -2.39 -12.17
C TRP A 38 4.22 -2.15 -10.66
N LEU A 39 5.07 -1.25 -10.16
CA LEU A 39 5.11 -0.86 -8.75
C LEU A 39 4.90 0.65 -8.60
N PHE A 40 4.04 1.06 -7.67
CA PHE A 40 3.90 2.46 -7.25
C PHE A 40 4.36 2.63 -5.81
N LEU A 41 5.18 3.66 -5.58
CA LEU A 41 5.69 4.08 -4.28
C LEU A 41 5.53 5.60 -4.09
N PRO A 42 5.46 6.11 -2.86
CA PRO A 42 5.73 7.51 -2.60
C PRO A 42 7.19 7.85 -2.88
N PHE A 43 7.48 9.05 -3.38
CA PHE A 43 8.85 9.50 -3.59
C PHE A 43 9.41 10.19 -2.34
N TYR A 44 9.97 9.41 -1.40
CA TYR A 44 10.67 9.98 -0.25
C TYR A 44 12.04 10.54 -0.68
N SER A 45 12.06 11.78 -1.12
CA SER A 45 13.22 12.46 -1.73
C SER A 45 14.51 12.41 -0.91
N LYS A 46 14.45 12.26 0.42
CA LYS A 46 15.64 12.14 1.27
C LYS A 46 16.07 10.70 1.56
N VAL A 47 15.20 9.73 1.28
CA VAL A 47 15.43 8.31 1.58
C VAL A 47 15.75 7.51 0.31
N ILE A 48 15.13 7.86 -0.82
CA ILE A 48 15.23 7.09 -2.05
C ILE A 48 16.56 7.34 -2.78
N ASN A 49 17.18 6.26 -3.26
CA ASN A 49 18.24 6.34 -4.26
C ASN A 49 17.66 6.84 -5.61
N LYS A 50 18.09 8.03 -6.03
CA LYS A 50 17.57 8.74 -7.21
C LYS A 50 18.17 8.31 -8.54
N THR A 51 19.12 7.38 -8.54
CA THR A 51 19.85 6.99 -9.75
C THR A 51 18.90 6.37 -10.78
N GLY A 52 18.85 6.95 -11.99
CA GLY A 52 18.03 6.45 -13.09
C GLY A 52 16.53 6.76 -12.97
N ILE A 53 16.12 7.62 -12.04
CA ILE A 53 14.73 8.10 -11.96
C ILE A 53 14.52 9.24 -12.95
N GLU A 54 13.51 9.10 -13.79
CA GLU A 54 13.11 10.03 -14.84
C GLU A 54 11.77 10.68 -14.51
N ASP A 55 11.58 11.94 -14.90
CA ASP A 55 10.27 12.58 -14.86
C ASP A 55 9.42 12.15 -16.06
N THR A 56 8.19 11.71 -15.80
CA THR A 56 7.25 11.32 -16.88
C THR A 56 6.56 12.52 -17.53
N GLY A 57 6.67 13.71 -16.95
CA GLY A 57 5.92 14.91 -17.33
C GLY A 57 4.48 14.93 -16.82
N LEU A 58 3.97 13.83 -16.27
CA LEU A 58 2.62 13.77 -15.71
C LEU A 58 2.56 14.48 -14.36
N ARG A 59 1.45 15.20 -14.14
CA ARG A 59 1.17 15.98 -12.94
C ARG A 59 -0.24 15.68 -12.42
N TYR A 60 -0.40 15.77 -11.12
CA TYR A 60 -1.66 15.63 -10.40
C TYR A 60 -1.77 16.78 -9.39
N ALA A 61 -2.96 17.34 -9.24
CA ALA A 61 -3.23 18.32 -8.20
C ALA A 61 -4.63 18.12 -7.63
N GLU A 62 -4.78 18.32 -6.33
CA GLU A 62 -6.08 18.25 -5.64
C GLU A 62 -6.13 19.29 -4.51
N THR A 63 -7.31 19.86 -4.30
CA THR A 63 -7.55 20.78 -3.19
C THR A 63 -8.11 20.03 -2.00
N ILE A 64 -7.38 20.01 -0.88
CA ILE A 64 -7.79 19.37 0.37
C ILE A 64 -7.87 20.45 1.44
N LYS A 65 -9.06 20.63 2.03
CA LYS A 65 -9.34 21.69 3.03
C LYS A 65 -8.89 23.10 2.58
N GLY A 66 -9.10 23.44 1.31
CA GLY A 66 -8.76 24.75 0.76
C GLY A 66 -7.27 24.96 0.45
N LYS A 67 -6.41 23.95 0.65
CA LYS A 67 -5.01 23.97 0.24
C LYS A 67 -4.81 23.07 -0.97
N VAL A 68 -4.10 23.57 -1.99
CA VAL A 68 -3.72 22.78 -3.16
C VAL A 68 -2.51 21.94 -2.81
N PHE A 69 -2.58 20.65 -3.11
CA PHE A 69 -1.47 19.71 -3.07
C PHE A 69 -1.18 19.25 -4.48
N GLU A 70 0.09 19.30 -4.87
CA GLU A 70 0.55 18.94 -6.20
C GLU A 70 1.48 17.73 -6.11
N GLY A 71 1.45 16.90 -7.14
CA GLY A 71 2.38 15.80 -7.30
C GLY A 71 2.79 15.56 -8.73
N ALA A 72 3.99 15.02 -8.89
CA ALA A 72 4.56 14.58 -10.15
C ALA A 72 4.74 13.06 -10.14
N LEU A 73 4.63 12.46 -11.31
CA LEU A 73 4.94 11.04 -11.48
C LEU A 73 6.35 10.90 -12.04
N LEU A 74 7.21 10.25 -11.26
CA LEU A 74 8.55 9.85 -11.67
C LEU A 74 8.58 8.36 -11.98
N ARG A 75 9.59 7.89 -12.70
CA ARG A 75 9.71 6.49 -13.12
C ARG A 75 11.15 6.01 -13.13
N HIS A 76 11.37 4.79 -12.68
CA HIS A 76 12.56 4.00 -12.97
C HIS A 76 12.11 2.60 -13.41
N ARG A 77 12.28 2.27 -14.70
CA ARG A 77 11.77 1.02 -15.31
C ARG A 77 10.26 0.86 -15.10
N LYS A 78 9.81 -0.26 -14.53
CA LYS A 78 8.40 -0.53 -14.19
C LYS A 78 8.00 -0.06 -12.78
N THR A 79 8.85 0.72 -12.12
CA THR A 79 8.55 1.36 -10.84
C THR A 79 8.26 2.83 -11.07
N TYR A 80 7.16 3.30 -10.48
CA TYR A 80 6.68 4.66 -10.54
C TYR A 80 6.65 5.26 -9.14
N PHE A 81 6.94 6.56 -9.05
CA PHE A 81 6.99 7.28 -7.79
C PHE A 81 6.07 8.48 -7.83
N VAL A 82 5.24 8.63 -6.81
CA VAL A 82 4.45 9.84 -6.60
C VAL A 82 5.29 10.80 -5.77
N ASP A 83 5.89 11.78 -6.44
CA ASP A 83 6.51 12.92 -5.78
C ASP A 83 5.44 13.95 -5.44
N ALA A 84 5.39 14.36 -4.18
CA ALA A 84 4.43 15.35 -3.69
C ALA A 84 5.09 16.36 -2.74
N GLY A 85 6.37 16.68 -3.01
CA GLY A 85 7.13 17.72 -2.32
C GLY A 85 7.01 17.60 -0.80
N TYR A 86 6.42 18.62 -0.16
CA TYR A 86 6.25 18.68 1.30
C TYR A 86 5.65 17.40 1.92
N LEU A 87 4.79 16.65 1.23
CA LEU A 87 4.22 15.43 1.82
C LEU A 87 5.25 14.30 1.95
N PHE A 88 6.27 14.20 1.08
CA PHE A 88 7.24 13.09 1.09
C PHE A 88 8.70 13.52 1.22
N ASP A 89 9.00 14.82 1.15
CA ASP A 89 10.30 15.41 1.47
C ASP A 89 10.50 15.52 2.98
N ARG A 90 10.77 14.35 3.56
CA ARG A 90 10.86 14.08 5.00
C ARG A 90 12.06 13.18 5.29
N ASP A 91 12.54 13.24 6.54
CA ASP A 91 13.72 12.49 6.96
C ASP A 91 13.43 10.99 7.11
N GLY A 92 12.17 10.60 7.34
CA GLY A 92 11.74 9.21 7.37
C GLY A 92 10.47 8.92 6.55
N ILE A 93 10.11 7.63 6.52
CA ILE A 93 8.98 7.11 5.73
C ILE A 93 7.65 7.35 6.47
N TYR A 94 7.53 6.86 7.70
CA TYR A 94 6.31 6.99 8.53
C TYR A 94 6.42 8.07 9.60
N GLY A 95 7.64 8.38 10.04
CA GLY A 95 7.93 9.29 11.14
C GLY A 95 9.43 9.60 11.19
N ASP A 96 9.84 10.30 12.24
CA ASP A 96 11.24 10.57 12.59
C ASP A 96 11.52 10.19 14.06
N ASP A 97 12.63 10.68 14.62
CA ASP A 97 13.03 10.42 16.01
C ASP A 97 11.97 10.87 17.04
N SER A 98 11.02 11.72 16.65
CA SER A 98 9.92 12.20 17.49
C SER A 98 8.65 11.33 17.40
N GLY A 99 8.66 10.30 16.54
CA GLY A 99 7.55 9.39 16.30
C GLY A 99 6.87 9.61 14.93
N ASP A 100 5.67 9.04 14.78
CA ASP A 100 4.91 9.08 13.54
C ASP A 100 4.53 10.51 13.14
N TYR A 101 4.61 10.81 11.84
CA TYR A 101 4.15 12.09 11.32
C TYR A 101 2.63 12.23 11.52
N HIS A 102 2.23 13.29 12.22
CA HIS A 102 0.82 13.57 12.53
C HIS A 102 -0.07 13.72 11.29
N ASP A 103 0.51 14.12 10.16
CA ASP A 103 -0.18 14.30 8.87
C ASP A 103 -0.14 13.04 7.98
N ASN A 104 0.23 11.87 8.51
CA ASN A 104 0.23 10.61 7.75
C ASN A 104 -1.09 10.29 7.04
N HIS A 105 -2.22 10.64 7.66
CA HIS A 105 -3.53 10.52 7.03
C HIS A 105 -3.63 11.31 5.72
N LEU A 106 -3.09 12.52 5.69
CA LEU A 106 -3.05 13.38 4.51
C LEU A 106 -2.05 12.84 3.46
N ARG A 107 -0.85 12.45 3.90
CA ARG A 107 0.21 11.91 3.03
C ARG A 107 -0.29 10.70 2.25
N TYR A 108 -0.80 9.69 2.96
CA TYR A 108 -1.20 8.43 2.33
C TYR A 108 -2.57 8.49 1.65
N SER A 109 -3.48 9.36 2.08
CA SER A 109 -4.71 9.62 1.31
C SER A 109 -4.42 10.30 -0.03
N PHE A 110 -3.50 11.28 -0.06
CA PHE A 110 -3.04 11.91 -1.31
C PHE A 110 -2.37 10.88 -2.22
N PHE A 111 -1.46 10.06 -1.68
CA PHE A 111 -0.80 9.00 -2.45
C PHE A 111 -1.80 8.05 -3.12
N CYS A 112 -2.78 7.53 -2.37
CA CYS A 112 -3.79 6.63 -2.91
C CYS A 112 -4.60 7.28 -4.06
N ARG A 113 -4.99 8.55 -3.93
CA ARG A 113 -5.73 9.29 -4.98
C ARG A 113 -4.85 9.55 -6.20
N ALA A 114 -3.59 9.93 -5.98
CA ALA A 114 -2.61 10.13 -7.05
C ALA A 114 -2.35 8.84 -7.84
N VAL A 115 -2.23 7.68 -7.17
CA VAL A 115 -2.08 6.36 -7.83
C VAL A 115 -3.25 6.13 -8.79
N ILE A 116 -4.49 6.28 -8.33
CA ILE A 116 -5.69 6.08 -9.14
C ILE A 116 -5.67 7.02 -10.36
N TYR A 117 -5.42 8.30 -10.14
CA TYR A 117 -5.32 9.28 -11.21
C TYR A 117 -4.25 8.92 -12.26
N PHE A 118 -3.04 8.56 -11.80
CA PHE A 118 -1.92 8.27 -12.68
C PHE A 118 -2.09 6.97 -13.47
N LEU A 119 -2.82 5.97 -12.96
CA LEU A 119 -3.18 4.78 -13.74
C LEU A 119 -3.89 5.17 -15.04
N LYS A 120 -4.90 6.04 -14.94
CA LYS A 120 -5.63 6.53 -16.10
C LYS A 120 -4.77 7.43 -16.99
N ALA A 121 -3.98 8.33 -16.40
CA ALA A 121 -3.08 9.21 -17.15
C ALA A 121 -2.02 8.43 -17.96
N LEU A 122 -1.55 7.30 -17.44
CA LEU A 122 -0.64 6.38 -18.12
C LEU A 122 -1.35 5.44 -19.11
N ASN A 123 -2.69 5.44 -19.13
CA ASN A 123 -3.51 4.45 -19.82
C ASN A 123 -3.14 2.99 -19.43
N PHE A 124 -2.74 2.79 -18.18
CA PHE A 124 -2.41 1.48 -17.62
C PHE A 124 -3.58 0.98 -16.78
N ARG A 125 -4.39 0.09 -17.37
CA ARG A 125 -5.49 -0.59 -16.70
C ARG A 125 -5.03 -1.98 -16.22
N PRO A 126 -4.70 -2.17 -14.92
CA PRO A 126 -4.34 -3.46 -14.39
C PRO A 126 -5.56 -4.39 -14.29
N ASP A 127 -5.32 -5.71 -14.32
CA ASP A 127 -6.35 -6.70 -13.99
C ASP A 127 -6.53 -6.78 -12.46
N LEU A 128 -5.43 -6.56 -11.72
CA LEU A 128 -5.36 -6.64 -10.26
C LEU A 128 -4.49 -5.51 -9.69
N ILE A 129 -4.98 -4.85 -8.63
CA ILE A 129 -4.19 -3.98 -7.78
C ILE A 129 -3.90 -4.69 -6.45
N HIS A 130 -2.62 -4.95 -6.19
CA HIS A 130 -2.12 -5.54 -4.97
C HIS A 130 -1.61 -4.45 -4.02
N LEU A 131 -2.38 -4.24 -2.97
CA LEU A 131 -2.22 -3.23 -1.93
C LEU A 131 -1.50 -3.83 -0.74
N ASN A 132 -0.51 -3.12 -0.20
CA ASN A 132 0.24 -3.57 0.95
C ASN A 132 0.01 -2.59 2.12
N ASP A 133 -0.55 -3.13 3.21
CA ASP A 133 -0.84 -2.46 4.47
C ASP A 133 -1.68 -1.16 4.38
N TRP A 134 -1.85 -0.49 5.52
CA TRP A 134 -2.79 0.61 5.72
C TRP A 134 -2.50 1.85 4.85
N GLN A 135 -1.24 2.03 4.42
CA GLN A 135 -0.77 3.15 3.61
C GLN A 135 -1.42 3.17 2.22
N THR A 136 -1.88 2.00 1.75
CA THR A 136 -2.49 1.81 0.43
C THR A 136 -3.96 1.37 0.51
N ALA A 137 -4.43 1.09 1.72
CA ALA A 137 -5.74 0.51 2.02
C ALA A 137 -6.95 1.40 1.67
N LEU A 138 -6.74 2.69 1.33
CA LEU A 138 -7.83 3.56 0.85
C LEU A 138 -8.12 3.42 -0.65
N ILE A 139 -7.22 2.85 -1.45
CA ILE A 139 -7.43 2.66 -2.89
C ILE A 139 -8.75 1.93 -3.22
N PRO A 140 -9.13 0.79 -2.60
CA PRO A 140 -10.35 0.08 -2.97
C PRO A 140 -11.60 0.89 -2.62
N LEU A 141 -11.54 1.66 -1.52
CA LEU A 141 -12.59 2.61 -1.17
C LEU A 141 -12.72 3.71 -2.23
N TYR A 142 -11.62 4.32 -2.66
CA TYR A 142 -11.65 5.35 -3.70
C TYR A 142 -12.10 4.82 -5.07
N LEU A 143 -11.73 3.59 -5.43
CA LEU A 143 -12.23 2.93 -6.62
C LEU A 143 -13.75 2.72 -6.55
N ARG A 144 -14.30 2.41 -5.36
CA ARG A 144 -15.75 2.31 -5.17
C ARG A 144 -16.45 3.68 -5.21
N ASP A 145 -15.97 4.62 -4.41
CA ASP A 145 -16.60 5.93 -4.17
C ASP A 145 -16.52 6.86 -5.40
N ARG A 146 -15.37 6.84 -6.11
CA ARG A 146 -15.09 7.75 -7.24
C ARG A 146 -14.91 7.04 -8.57
N GLY A 147 -14.55 5.75 -8.57
CA GLY A 147 -14.09 5.03 -9.76
C GLY A 147 -15.17 4.25 -10.52
N LEU A 148 -16.28 3.86 -9.89
CA LEU A 148 -17.27 2.95 -10.50
C LEU A 148 -18.01 3.54 -11.71
N ASP A 149 -18.19 4.86 -11.73
CA ASP A 149 -18.84 5.55 -12.85
C ASP A 149 -17.93 5.66 -14.08
N ASP A 150 -16.62 5.47 -13.90
CA ASP A 150 -15.64 5.53 -14.98
C ASP A 150 -15.32 4.13 -15.51
N ALA A 151 -15.58 3.92 -16.81
CA ALA A 151 -15.36 2.64 -17.48
C ALA A 151 -13.90 2.16 -17.40
N PHE A 152 -12.92 3.06 -17.21
CA PHE A 152 -11.52 2.71 -17.07
C PHE A 152 -11.27 1.82 -15.84
N TYR A 153 -11.86 2.13 -14.68
CA TYR A 153 -11.61 1.40 -13.44
C TYR A 153 -12.51 0.18 -13.22
N ARG A 154 -13.56 0.05 -14.04
CA ARG A 154 -14.54 -1.04 -13.89
C ARG A 154 -13.89 -2.41 -14.03
N GLY A 155 -14.14 -3.29 -13.07
CA GLY A 155 -13.68 -4.69 -13.09
C GLY A 155 -12.20 -4.90 -12.75
N ILE A 156 -11.49 -3.85 -12.31
CA ILE A 156 -10.15 -4.02 -11.71
C ILE A 156 -10.33 -4.67 -10.34
N ALA A 157 -9.71 -5.84 -10.12
CA ALA A 157 -9.75 -6.51 -8.83
C ALA A 157 -8.75 -5.88 -7.85
N THR A 158 -9.00 -6.03 -6.55
CA THR A 158 -8.15 -5.53 -5.47
C THR A 158 -7.82 -6.64 -4.46
N VAL A 159 -6.55 -6.75 -4.11
CA VAL A 159 -6.05 -7.59 -3.02
C VAL A 159 -5.38 -6.67 -2.02
N LEU A 160 -5.74 -6.78 -0.73
CA LEU A 160 -5.00 -6.16 0.36
C LEU A 160 -4.21 -7.21 1.14
N THR A 161 -2.90 -7.08 1.19
CA THR A 161 -2.05 -7.86 2.10
C THR A 161 -1.82 -7.10 3.40
N ILE A 162 -2.14 -7.76 4.51
CA ILE A 162 -1.87 -7.28 5.87
C ILE A 162 -0.64 -8.01 6.39
N HIS A 163 0.47 -7.29 6.56
CA HIS A 163 1.72 -7.87 7.08
C HIS A 163 1.76 -7.87 8.60
N ASN A 164 1.12 -6.88 9.23
CA ASN A 164 0.99 -6.81 10.67
C ASN A 164 -0.25 -5.98 11.05
N LEU A 165 -1.26 -6.65 11.59
CA LEU A 165 -2.54 -6.04 11.99
C LEU A 165 -2.41 -5.02 13.15
N GLY A 166 -1.28 -5.01 13.86
CA GLY A 166 -0.99 -3.99 14.86
C GLY A 166 -0.83 -2.59 14.27
N TYR A 167 -0.49 -2.47 12.98
CA TYR A 167 -0.33 -1.18 12.29
C TYR A 167 -1.52 -0.93 11.35
N GLN A 168 -2.43 -0.05 11.77
CA GLN A 168 -3.73 0.08 11.10
C GLN A 168 -3.97 1.44 10.42
N GLY A 169 -3.14 2.45 10.71
CA GLY A 169 -3.42 3.83 10.29
C GLY A 169 -4.71 4.35 10.92
N VAL A 170 -4.72 4.45 12.26
CA VAL A 170 -5.82 5.05 13.03
C VAL A 170 -5.58 6.54 13.20
N PHE A 171 -6.56 7.35 12.79
CA PHE A 171 -6.45 8.80 12.77
C PHE A 171 -7.70 9.46 13.37
N PRO A 172 -7.58 10.68 13.93
CA PRO A 172 -8.73 11.39 14.50
C PRO A 172 -9.93 11.54 13.55
N ALA A 173 -11.15 11.61 14.10
CA ALA A 173 -12.41 11.67 13.36
C ALA A 173 -12.42 12.72 12.24
N GLU A 174 -11.84 13.90 12.49
CA GLU A 174 -11.78 15.03 11.57
C GLU A 174 -11.04 14.70 10.26
N THR A 175 -10.25 13.62 10.25
CA THR A 175 -9.61 13.06 9.06
C THR A 175 -10.62 12.80 7.95
N ILE A 176 -11.87 12.45 8.26
CA ILE A 176 -12.93 12.22 7.27
C ILE A 176 -13.09 13.39 6.29
N ILE A 177 -12.84 14.62 6.76
CA ILE A 177 -12.95 15.86 5.96
C ILE A 177 -11.82 15.92 4.91
N THR A 178 -10.66 15.33 5.19
CA THR A 178 -9.49 15.30 4.28
C THR A 178 -9.53 14.17 3.27
N LEU A 179 -10.32 13.12 3.52
CA LEU A 179 -10.43 11.96 2.63
C LEU A 179 -11.25 12.28 1.37
N GLY A 180 -12.16 13.25 1.44
CA GLY A 180 -13.01 13.61 0.31
C GLY A 180 -13.86 12.43 -0.18
N ILE A 181 -14.33 11.61 0.76
CA ILE A 181 -15.28 10.51 0.55
C ILE A 181 -16.64 10.87 1.14
N ASP A 182 -17.67 10.09 0.83
CA ASP A 182 -18.97 10.26 1.48
C ASP A 182 -18.84 10.11 3.01
N LYS A 183 -19.29 11.15 3.74
CA LYS A 183 -19.29 11.18 5.20
C LYS A 183 -20.22 10.13 5.81
N SER A 184 -21.19 9.61 5.04
CA SER A 184 -22.05 8.51 5.48
C SER A 184 -21.25 7.26 5.86
N LEU A 185 -20.03 7.11 5.32
CA LEU A 185 -19.11 6.01 5.65
C LEU A 185 -18.48 6.12 7.04
N PHE A 186 -18.60 7.25 7.74
CA PHE A 186 -18.13 7.40 9.10
C PHE A 186 -19.17 6.89 10.11
N ASN A 187 -19.31 5.57 10.16
CA ASN A 187 -20.18 4.87 11.10
C ASN A 187 -19.56 3.47 11.43
N PRO A 188 -20.05 2.77 12.47
CA PRO A 188 -19.46 1.50 12.91
C PRO A 188 -19.41 0.38 11.85
N GLU A 189 -20.33 0.37 10.88
CA GLU A 189 -20.31 -0.56 9.73
C GLU A 189 -19.43 -0.06 8.58
N GLY A 190 -19.08 1.23 8.59
CA GLY A 190 -18.12 1.86 7.68
C GLY A 190 -16.72 1.97 8.29
N ILE A 191 -16.01 3.06 7.99
CA ILE A 191 -14.57 3.20 8.31
C ILE A 191 -14.28 3.74 9.72
N GLU A 192 -15.32 4.02 10.51
CA GLU A 192 -15.18 4.49 11.90
C GLU A 192 -14.63 3.38 12.81
N TYR A 193 -13.83 3.77 13.80
CA TYR A 193 -13.15 2.87 14.72
C TYR A 193 -12.95 3.56 16.07
N TYR A 194 -13.85 3.31 17.03
CA TYR A 194 -13.83 3.87 18.39
C TYR A 194 -13.69 5.40 18.42
N GLY A 195 -14.49 6.10 17.63
CA GLY A 195 -14.47 7.54 17.45
C GLY A 195 -13.39 8.05 16.49
N ASN A 196 -12.58 7.18 15.90
CA ASN A 196 -11.51 7.52 14.96
C ASN A 196 -11.80 6.99 13.55
N VAL A 197 -10.99 7.40 12.57
CA VAL A 197 -10.96 6.82 11.23
C VAL A 197 -9.87 5.76 11.16
N ASN A 198 -10.13 4.61 10.54
CA ASN A 198 -9.15 3.53 10.39
C ASN A 198 -8.96 3.15 8.91
N PHE A 199 -7.77 3.42 8.38
CA PHE A 199 -7.47 3.19 6.96
C PHE A 199 -7.43 1.69 6.62
N LEU A 200 -6.87 0.86 7.51
CA LEU A 200 -6.83 -0.58 7.29
C LEU A 200 -8.24 -1.18 7.31
N LYS A 201 -9.11 -0.71 8.20
CA LYS A 201 -10.54 -1.10 8.22
C LYS A 201 -11.21 -0.79 6.88
N ALA A 202 -10.93 0.38 6.29
CA ALA A 202 -11.41 0.71 4.95
C ALA A 202 -10.91 -0.30 3.91
N GLY A 203 -9.62 -0.66 3.94
CA GLY A 203 -9.12 -1.68 3.03
C GLY A 203 -9.81 -3.04 3.20
N ILE A 204 -10.02 -3.50 4.44
CA ILE A 204 -10.69 -4.77 4.73
C ILE A 204 -12.15 -4.78 4.25
N LEU A 205 -12.87 -3.67 4.40
CA LEU A 205 -14.27 -3.54 4.01
C LEU A 205 -14.47 -3.48 2.49
N PHE A 206 -13.53 -2.89 1.77
CA PHE A 206 -13.71 -2.52 0.37
C PHE A 206 -12.88 -3.35 -0.63
N ALA A 207 -11.79 -4.02 -0.20
CA ALA A 207 -11.01 -4.89 -1.08
C ALA A 207 -11.75 -6.19 -1.42
N ASP A 208 -11.54 -6.71 -2.63
CA ASP A 208 -12.17 -7.96 -3.07
C ASP A 208 -11.65 -9.15 -2.27
N PHE A 209 -10.34 -9.19 -2.03
CA PHE A 209 -9.67 -10.21 -1.25
C PHE A 209 -8.68 -9.60 -0.26
N ILE A 210 -8.49 -10.30 0.86
CA ILE A 210 -7.53 -9.97 1.90
C ILE A 210 -6.55 -11.13 2.00
N THR A 211 -5.26 -10.84 2.00
CA THR A 211 -4.23 -11.83 2.25
C THR A 211 -3.39 -11.45 3.46
N THR A 212 -2.74 -12.44 4.06
CA THR A 212 -1.79 -12.22 5.15
C THR A 212 -0.68 -13.27 5.13
N VAL A 213 0.33 -13.09 5.97
CA VAL A 213 1.65 -13.73 5.84
C VAL A 213 1.71 -15.21 6.23
N SER A 214 0.61 -15.82 6.68
CA SER A 214 0.51 -17.27 6.87
C SER A 214 -0.95 -17.73 7.04
N ARG A 215 -1.20 -19.03 6.83
CA ARG A 215 -2.53 -19.63 7.08
C ARG A 215 -2.96 -19.52 8.53
N LYS A 216 -2.04 -19.76 9.47
CA LYS A 216 -2.33 -19.64 10.89
C LYS A 216 -2.70 -18.19 11.25
N TYR A 217 -1.93 -17.23 10.73
CA TYR A 217 -2.18 -15.83 11.00
C TYR A 217 -3.52 -15.35 10.42
N ALA A 218 -3.93 -15.87 9.26
CA ALA A 218 -5.25 -15.62 8.69
C ALA A 218 -6.42 -16.03 9.60
N ASP A 219 -6.25 -17.11 10.38
CA ASP A 219 -7.24 -17.50 11.40
C ASP A 219 -7.09 -16.66 12.67
N GLU A 220 -5.87 -16.41 13.14
CA GLU A 220 -5.57 -15.65 14.36
C GLU A 220 -6.19 -14.25 14.32
N ILE A 221 -6.02 -13.50 13.23
CA ILE A 221 -6.55 -12.14 13.07
C ILE A 221 -8.07 -12.04 13.10
N THR A 222 -8.78 -13.17 13.01
CA THR A 222 -10.25 -13.23 13.13
C THR A 222 -10.73 -13.46 14.56
N THR A 223 -9.81 -13.57 15.52
CA THR A 223 -10.10 -13.76 16.95
C THR A 223 -9.91 -12.46 17.72
N ALA A 224 -10.62 -12.28 18.83
CA ALA A 224 -10.51 -11.07 19.65
C ALA A 224 -9.10 -10.83 20.22
N GLU A 225 -8.34 -11.90 20.49
CA GLU A 225 -6.98 -11.83 21.05
C GLU A 225 -5.96 -11.25 20.07
N TYR A 226 -6.05 -11.63 18.79
CA TYR A 226 -5.06 -11.24 17.77
C TYR A 226 -5.61 -10.33 16.68
N GLY A 227 -6.90 -9.97 16.74
CA GLY A 227 -7.57 -9.15 15.74
C GLY A 227 -7.45 -7.65 15.95
N PHE A 228 -6.83 -7.21 17.06
CA PHE A 228 -6.56 -5.79 17.35
C PHE A 228 -7.80 -4.88 17.13
N GLY A 229 -8.98 -5.32 17.58
CA GLY A 229 -10.25 -4.59 17.42
C GLY A 229 -10.86 -4.62 16.00
N LEU A 230 -10.21 -5.29 15.05
CA LEU A 230 -10.70 -5.54 13.69
C LEU A 230 -11.20 -6.97 13.48
N ASP A 231 -11.18 -7.82 14.52
CA ASP A 231 -11.64 -9.21 14.46
C ASP A 231 -13.09 -9.32 13.97
N GLY A 232 -13.98 -8.42 14.41
CA GLY A 232 -15.37 -8.40 13.98
C GLY A 232 -15.54 -8.21 12.47
N VAL A 233 -14.80 -7.27 11.88
CA VAL A 233 -14.88 -7.00 10.42
C VAL A 233 -14.17 -8.10 9.62
N LEU A 234 -13.03 -8.60 10.11
CA LEU A 234 -12.29 -9.70 9.47
C LEU A 234 -13.10 -10.99 9.49
N LYS A 235 -13.82 -11.27 10.59
CA LYS A 235 -14.71 -12.43 10.70
C LYS A 235 -15.90 -12.33 9.74
N LYS A 236 -16.53 -11.15 9.58
CA LYS A 236 -17.56 -10.91 8.56
C LYS A 236 -17.02 -11.16 7.14
N ARG A 237 -15.73 -10.91 6.92
CA ARG A 237 -15.02 -11.08 5.64
C ARG A 237 -14.29 -12.42 5.50
N LYS A 238 -14.43 -13.38 6.43
CA LYS A 238 -13.59 -14.59 6.51
C LYS A 238 -13.49 -15.38 5.19
N GLY A 239 -14.56 -15.45 4.41
CA GLY A 239 -14.57 -16.12 3.09
C GLY A 239 -13.67 -15.48 2.03
N ALA A 240 -13.16 -14.28 2.28
CA ALA A 240 -12.25 -13.54 1.42
C ALA A 240 -10.86 -13.30 2.07
N VAL A 241 -10.58 -13.90 3.23
CA VAL A 241 -9.30 -13.78 3.94
C VAL A 241 -8.48 -15.04 3.72
N PHE A 242 -7.24 -14.88 3.21
CA PHE A 242 -6.36 -15.99 2.86
C PHE A 242 -4.96 -15.83 3.45
N GLY A 243 -4.36 -16.92 3.90
CA GLY A 243 -2.96 -16.93 4.33
C GLY A 243 -2.02 -17.38 3.22
N ILE A 244 -1.11 -16.50 2.81
CA ILE A 244 -0.05 -16.78 1.83
C ILE A 244 1.28 -16.61 2.55
N LEU A 245 2.06 -17.69 2.64
CA LEU A 245 3.35 -17.66 3.31
C LEU A 245 4.32 -16.79 2.53
N ASN A 246 5.03 -15.90 3.23
CA ASN A 246 6.09 -15.12 2.60
C ASN A 246 7.22 -16.02 2.11
N GLY A 247 7.70 -15.74 0.90
CA GLY A 247 8.92 -16.32 0.36
C GLY A 247 10.16 -15.58 0.87
N ILE A 248 11.32 -16.19 0.61
CA ILE A 248 12.63 -15.54 0.76
C ILE A 248 13.30 -15.46 -0.62
N ASP A 249 14.13 -14.43 -0.82
CA ASP A 249 14.98 -14.36 -1.99
C ASP A 249 16.17 -15.32 -1.83
N SER A 250 16.09 -16.49 -2.45
CA SER A 250 17.14 -17.50 -2.39
C SER A 250 18.42 -17.10 -3.15
N SER A 251 18.42 -16.03 -3.96
CA SER A 251 19.66 -15.51 -4.54
C SER A 251 20.49 -14.71 -3.53
N THR A 252 19.80 -14.08 -2.57
CA THR A 252 20.43 -13.31 -1.49
C THR A 252 20.64 -14.16 -0.24
N TRP A 253 19.63 -14.93 0.15
CA TRP A 253 19.61 -15.78 1.34
C TRP A 253 19.88 -17.24 0.97
N SER A 254 21.07 -17.52 0.44
CA SER A 254 21.53 -18.87 0.11
C SER A 254 22.71 -19.31 0.97
N PRO A 255 22.61 -20.41 1.75
CA PRO A 255 23.75 -20.94 2.48
C PRO A 255 24.88 -21.43 1.54
N GLU A 256 24.63 -21.62 0.25
CA GLU A 256 25.67 -22.03 -0.69
C GLU A 256 26.69 -20.92 -0.97
N HIS A 257 26.28 -19.66 -0.80
CA HIS A 257 27.10 -18.48 -1.13
C HIS A 257 27.17 -17.44 0.00
N ASP A 258 26.53 -17.72 1.14
CA ASP A 258 26.54 -16.86 2.32
C ASP A 258 27.96 -16.75 2.91
N ARG A 259 28.46 -15.51 2.99
CA ARG A 259 29.81 -15.20 3.52
C ARG A 259 29.83 -15.05 5.04
N PHE A 260 28.68 -15.03 5.70
CA PHE A 260 28.54 -14.85 7.14
C PHE A 260 28.49 -16.17 7.92
N ILE A 261 28.22 -17.28 7.24
CA ILE A 261 28.27 -18.61 7.87
C ILE A 261 29.67 -19.21 7.79
N LEU A 262 30.03 -20.02 8.79
CA LEU A 262 31.36 -20.62 8.91
C LEU A 262 31.71 -21.53 7.72
N ARG A 263 30.71 -22.21 7.15
CA ARG A 263 30.88 -23.10 6.00
C ARG A 263 29.62 -23.13 5.16
N ASN A 264 29.77 -22.92 3.86
CA ASN A 264 28.69 -23.04 2.90
C ASN A 264 28.20 -24.48 2.76
N TYR A 265 26.90 -24.65 2.55
CA TYR A 265 26.25 -25.95 2.35
C TYR A 265 25.05 -25.81 1.41
N SER A 266 24.68 -26.91 0.75
CA SER A 266 23.49 -27.01 -0.11
C SER A 266 22.26 -27.48 0.66
N VAL A 267 21.07 -27.04 0.25
CA VAL A 267 19.76 -27.42 0.84
C VAL A 267 19.06 -28.47 -0.01
#